data_AF-A0A1Z5KMN4-F1
#
_entry.id   AF-A0A1Z5KMN4-F1
#
_cell.length_a   1.000
_cell.length_b   1.000
_cell.length_c   1.000
_cell.angle_alpha   90.00
_cell.angle_beta   90.00
_cell.angle_gamma   90.00
#
_symmetry.space_group_name_H-M   'P 1'
#
loop_
_entity.id
_entity.type
_entity.pdbx_description
1 polymer ?
#
loop_
_entity_poly.entity_id
_entity_poly.type
_entity_poly.pdbx_seq_one_letter_code
_entity_poly.pdbx_strand_id
1 'polypeptide(L)'
;MLNKSAAHNTRATLEDYVHFHGMLCQPATAARCIQSFDGSVLFMPKVVADAANLQACSLQKYEFSSGRLTLLSYYLLVLVSWTGFLTLIGRTNFLIGREEDVNLPLPDRLQAEIAGKRNNLELGFDRNRLMAHVQSVRPDTTELFIKRRFEYEFGNIVSVVMLHLVCDQGRLHLFEIYHMHNPLLRFLVKSLSTIVAPFKGISFPHQKKKNH
;
A
#
# COMPACT_ATOMS: atom_id res chain seq x y z
N MET A 1 33.50 24.87 -3.17
CA MET A 1 32.41 25.02 -4.16
C MET A 1 31.90 23.62 -4.51
N LEU A 2 30.83 23.17 -3.86
CA LEU A 2 30.23 21.86 -4.11
C LEU A 2 29.40 21.94 -5.41
N ASN A 3 29.73 21.05 -6.34
CA ASN A 3 29.21 21.02 -7.69
C ASN A 3 27.68 20.86 -7.68
N LYS A 4 26.97 21.94 -8.04
CA LYS A 4 25.50 22.02 -8.08
C LYS A 4 24.96 21.45 -9.41
N SER A 5 25.55 20.35 -9.88
CA SER A 5 25.33 19.83 -11.24
C SER A 5 24.97 18.35 -11.22
N ALA A 6 23.83 18.05 -10.61
CA ALA A 6 22.99 16.93 -10.96
C ALA A 6 21.57 17.30 -10.52
N ALA A 7 20.84 18.01 -11.39
CA ALA A 7 19.38 17.98 -11.34
C ALA A 7 18.94 16.57 -11.73
N HIS A 8 19.24 15.63 -10.83
CA HIS A 8 18.97 14.21 -10.97
C HIS A 8 17.47 14.06 -11.10
N ASN A 9 17.04 13.32 -12.12
CA ASN A 9 15.68 12.85 -12.36
C ASN A 9 14.88 12.77 -11.04
N THR A 10 14.06 13.78 -10.75
CA THR A 10 13.44 13.97 -9.43
C THR A 10 12.32 12.97 -9.15
N ARG A 11 11.94 12.19 -10.17
CA ARG A 11 10.85 11.24 -10.10
C ARG A 11 11.37 9.84 -9.78
N ALA A 12 10.73 9.19 -8.82
CA ALA A 12 10.99 7.79 -8.52
C ALA A 12 10.68 6.88 -9.73
N THR A 13 11.66 6.05 -10.09
CA THR A 13 11.56 5.03 -11.16
C THR A 13 10.85 3.78 -10.65
N LEU A 14 10.51 2.84 -11.54
CA LEU A 14 9.99 1.53 -11.14
C LEU A 14 10.96 0.81 -10.20
N GLU A 15 12.25 0.81 -10.54
CA GLU A 15 13.33 0.20 -9.75
C GLU A 15 13.46 0.82 -8.36
N ASP A 16 13.34 2.16 -8.24
CA ASP A 16 13.31 2.84 -6.95
C ASP A 16 12.20 2.26 -6.05
N TYR A 17 11.01 1.98 -6.61
CA TYR A 17 9.92 1.37 -5.84
C TYR A 17 10.11 -0.12 -5.57
N VAL A 18 10.80 -0.87 -6.44
CA VAL A 18 11.16 -2.26 -6.14
C VAL A 18 12.02 -2.30 -4.87
N HIS A 19 13.04 -1.44 -4.78
CA HIS A 19 13.87 -1.36 -3.58
C HIS A 19 13.11 -0.81 -2.36
N PHE A 20 12.27 0.21 -2.57
CA PHE A 20 11.49 0.81 -1.48
C PHE A 20 10.53 -0.19 -0.82
N HIS A 21 9.80 -0.95 -1.63
CA HIS A 21 8.83 -1.95 -1.17
C HIS A 21 9.48 -3.24 -0.71
N GLY A 22 10.63 -3.57 -1.28
CA GLY A 22 11.51 -4.61 -0.78
C GLY A 22 12.18 -4.23 0.54
N MET A 23 11.86 -3.08 1.16
CA MET A 23 12.36 -2.64 2.48
C MET A 23 13.88 -2.48 2.57
N LEU A 24 14.59 -2.49 1.43
CA LEU A 24 16.04 -2.33 1.31
C LEU A 24 16.33 -1.29 0.24
N CYS A 25 16.24 -0.02 0.63
CA CYS A 25 16.62 1.07 -0.26
C CYS A 25 17.49 2.10 0.45
N GLN A 26 18.28 2.82 -0.36
CA GLN A 26 19.08 3.93 0.12
C GLN A 26 18.19 5.11 0.55
N PRO A 27 18.63 5.95 1.49
CA PRO A 27 17.85 7.08 1.98
C PRO A 27 17.36 8.04 0.87
N ALA A 28 18.17 8.25 -0.16
CA ALA A 28 17.82 9.08 -1.31
C ALA A 28 16.66 8.48 -2.14
N THR A 29 16.70 7.16 -2.38
CA THR A 29 15.62 6.42 -3.05
C THR A 29 14.34 6.47 -2.22
N ALA A 30 14.44 6.17 -0.92
CA ALA A 30 13.30 6.25 0.00
C ALA A 30 12.67 7.65 -0.03
N ALA A 31 13.47 8.71 0.03
CA ALA A 31 12.98 10.08 -0.02
C ALA A 31 12.21 10.38 -1.32
N ARG A 32 12.73 9.97 -2.48
CA ARG A 32 12.03 10.13 -3.77
C ARG A 32 10.69 9.38 -3.80
N CYS A 33 10.66 8.13 -3.34
CA CYS A 33 9.44 7.33 -3.27
C CYS A 33 8.43 7.96 -2.31
N ILE A 34 8.85 8.36 -1.11
CA ILE A 34 8.00 9.01 -0.12
C ILE A 34 7.38 10.31 -0.67
N GLN A 35 8.19 11.16 -1.32
CA GLN A 35 7.73 12.41 -1.91
C GLN A 35 6.72 12.20 -3.04
N SER A 36 6.74 11.04 -3.69
CA SER A 36 5.82 10.71 -4.78
C SER A 36 4.40 10.35 -4.32
N PHE A 37 4.21 9.98 -3.05
CA PHE A 37 2.91 9.63 -2.49
C PHE A 37 2.23 10.84 -1.86
N ASP A 38 0.90 10.95 -1.99
CA ASP A 38 0.12 12.03 -1.35
C ASP A 38 -0.13 11.79 0.16
N GLY A 39 0.82 11.14 0.85
CA GLY A 39 0.76 10.93 2.30
C GLY A 39 -0.20 9.86 2.79
N SER A 40 -0.99 9.22 1.92
CA SER A 40 -1.89 8.12 2.28
C SER A 40 -1.38 6.77 1.77
N VAL A 41 -1.09 5.85 2.69
CA VAL A 41 -0.83 4.44 2.41
C VAL A 41 -2.01 3.63 2.93
N LEU A 42 -2.56 2.76 2.09
CA LEU A 42 -3.74 1.98 2.40
C LEU A 42 -3.39 0.50 2.51
N PHE A 43 -3.61 -0.04 3.70
CA PHE A 43 -3.39 -1.45 3.98
C PHE A 43 -4.73 -2.19 3.90
N MET A 44 -4.83 -3.19 3.02
CA MET A 44 -5.98 -4.08 2.92
C MET A 44 -5.55 -5.51 3.23
N PRO A 45 -5.98 -6.11 4.35
CA PRO A 45 -5.80 -7.55 4.52
C PRO A 45 -6.65 -8.27 3.46
N LYS A 46 -6.08 -9.26 2.76
CA LYS A 46 -6.88 -10.21 1.97
C LYS A 46 -7.64 -11.06 2.97
N VAL A 47 -8.86 -10.67 3.28
CA VAL A 47 -9.77 -11.60 3.93
C VAL A 47 -10.28 -12.51 2.82
N VAL A 48 -9.92 -13.79 2.91
CA VAL A 48 -10.61 -14.82 2.13
C VAL A 48 -12.05 -14.76 2.59
N ALA A 49 -12.87 -14.08 1.80
CA ALA A 49 -14.27 -14.00 2.06
C ALA A 49 -14.82 -15.41 1.87
N ASP A 50 -15.15 -16.06 2.98
CA ASP A 50 -16.23 -17.01 2.92
C ASP A 50 -17.42 -16.23 2.35
N ALA A 51 -17.98 -16.66 1.21
CA ALA A 51 -18.92 -15.85 0.42
C ALA A 51 -20.11 -15.33 1.25
N ALA A 52 -20.42 -16.00 2.36
CA ALA A 52 -21.44 -15.62 3.34
C ALA A 52 -21.09 -14.39 4.22
N ASN A 53 -19.83 -13.92 4.27
CA ASN A 53 -19.36 -12.89 5.22
C ASN A 53 -18.61 -11.71 4.57
N LEU A 54 -18.82 -11.48 3.27
CA LEU A 54 -18.27 -10.33 2.52
C LEU A 54 -18.62 -8.96 3.15
N GLN A 55 -19.75 -8.85 3.85
CA GLN A 55 -20.17 -7.61 4.51
C GLN A 55 -19.37 -7.28 5.79
N ALA A 56 -18.80 -8.27 6.49
CA ALA A 56 -18.16 -8.05 7.80
C ALA A 56 -16.68 -7.63 7.71
N CYS A 57 -16.06 -7.72 6.53
CA CYS A 57 -14.69 -7.29 6.34
C CYS A 57 -14.67 -5.79 6.08
N SER A 58 -14.73 -4.98 7.14
CA SER A 58 -14.51 -3.54 7.02
C SER A 58 -13.10 -3.31 6.48
N LEU A 59 -12.99 -2.51 5.42
CA LEU A 59 -11.70 -2.01 4.96
C LEU A 59 -11.08 -1.28 6.15
N GLN A 60 -10.12 -1.91 6.82
CA GLN A 60 -9.48 -1.29 7.97
C GLN A 60 -8.57 -0.19 7.45
N LYS A 61 -9.12 1.02 7.45
CA LYS A 61 -8.38 2.24 7.20
C LYS A 61 -7.33 2.39 8.30
N TYR A 62 -6.06 2.38 7.89
CA TYR A 62 -4.95 2.83 8.69
C TYR A 62 -4.49 4.14 8.08
N GLU A 63 -5.11 5.23 8.51
CA GLU A 63 -4.53 6.54 8.29
C GLU A 63 -3.44 6.75 9.33
N PHE A 64 -2.26 7.18 8.88
CA PHE A 64 -1.29 7.78 9.78
C PHE A 64 -1.90 9.08 10.32
N SER A 65 -2.51 8.98 11.50
CA SER A 65 -3.33 10.05 12.12
C SER A 65 -2.54 11.33 12.44
N SER A 66 -1.22 11.32 12.26
CA SER A 66 -0.31 12.38 12.71
C SER A 66 0.63 12.94 11.64
N GLY A 67 0.62 12.48 10.38
CA GLY A 67 1.41 13.14 9.33
C GLY A 67 1.82 12.28 8.14
N ARG A 68 2.43 12.94 7.15
CA ARG A 68 3.07 12.32 5.99
C ARG A 68 4.15 11.33 6.45
N LEU A 69 4.27 10.19 5.77
CA LEU A 69 5.38 9.27 5.96
C LEU A 69 6.69 10.06 5.79
N THR A 70 7.52 10.09 6.83
CA THR A 70 8.86 10.69 6.77
C THR A 70 9.91 9.60 6.56
N LEU A 71 11.12 10.01 6.18
CA LEU A 71 12.25 9.10 6.03
C LEU A 71 12.56 8.33 7.34
N LEU A 72 12.54 9.03 8.48
CA LEU A 72 12.77 8.42 9.78
C LEU A 72 11.68 7.41 10.14
N SER A 73 10.39 7.79 9.99
CA SER A 73 9.29 6.88 10.26
C SER A 73 9.28 5.67 9.33
N TYR A 74 9.73 5.82 8.07
CA TYR A 74 9.89 4.71 7.14
C TYR A 74 10.93 3.70 7.66
N TYR A 75 12.14 4.13 8.03
CA TYR A 75 13.14 3.19 8.53
C TYR A 75 12.78 2.58 9.88
N LEU A 76 12.11 3.33 10.77
CA LEU A 76 11.57 2.75 12.00
C LEU A 76 10.52 1.68 11.71
N LEU A 77 9.63 1.93 10.74
CA LEU A 77 8.66 0.94 10.29
C LEU A 77 9.36 -0.30 9.74
N VAL A 78 10.37 -0.13 8.88
CA VAL A 78 11.16 -1.26 8.35
C VAL A 78 11.75 -2.08 9.49
N LEU A 79 12.42 -1.46 10.46
CA LEU A 79 13.08 -2.16 11.57
C LEU A 79 12.09 -2.91 12.49
N VAL A 80 10.91 -2.35 12.73
CA VAL A 80 9.90 -2.94 13.63
C VAL A 80 8.98 -3.91 12.88
N SER A 81 8.87 -3.80 11.56
CA SER A 81 8.00 -4.65 10.76
C SER A 81 8.56 -6.06 10.60
N TRP A 82 7.67 -7.03 10.67
CA TRP A 82 8.00 -8.43 10.39
C TRP A 82 8.52 -8.62 8.95
N THR A 83 7.96 -7.88 7.98
CA THR A 83 8.40 -7.89 6.59
C THR A 83 9.81 -7.33 6.42
N GLY A 84 10.17 -6.27 7.14
CA GLY A 84 11.54 -5.75 7.19
C GLY A 84 12.51 -6.73 7.84
N PHE A 85 12.14 -7.36 8.94
CA PHE A 85 12.96 -8.43 9.55
C PHE A 85 13.20 -9.60 8.58
N LEU A 86 12.14 -10.12 7.93
CA LEU A 86 12.26 -11.21 6.94
C LEU A 86 13.16 -10.82 5.77
N THR A 87 13.13 -9.55 5.39
CA THR A 87 14.01 -9.01 4.36
C THR A 87 15.47 -8.97 4.81
N LEU A 88 15.73 -8.51 6.04
CA LEU A 88 17.09 -8.46 6.59
C LEU A 88 17.74 -9.85 6.68
N ILE A 89 16.97 -10.90 6.95
CA ILE A 89 17.46 -12.28 6.97
C ILE A 89 17.45 -12.95 5.58
N GLY A 90 17.20 -12.20 4.51
CA GLY A 90 17.25 -12.70 3.13
C GLY A 90 16.10 -13.66 2.76
N ARG A 91 14.96 -13.57 3.43
CA ARG A 91 13.77 -14.40 3.16
C ARG A 91 12.66 -13.67 2.41
N THR A 92 12.99 -12.57 1.74
CA THR A 92 12.05 -11.83 0.90
C THR A 92 12.32 -12.17 -0.57
N ASN A 93 11.31 -12.72 -1.23
CA ASN A 93 11.33 -13.00 -2.66
C ASN A 93 10.54 -11.90 -3.38
N PHE A 94 11.20 -11.18 -4.28
CA PHE A 94 10.52 -10.31 -5.24
C PHE A 94 10.00 -11.17 -6.39
N LEU A 95 8.70 -11.11 -6.66
CA LEU A 95 8.06 -11.94 -7.67
C LEU A 95 7.84 -11.16 -8.97
N ILE A 96 7.25 -9.98 -8.87
CA ILE A 96 6.96 -9.13 -10.03
C ILE A 96 6.98 -7.66 -9.65
N GLY A 97 7.44 -6.84 -10.58
CA GLY A 97 7.32 -5.38 -10.53
C GLY A 97 7.19 -4.89 -11.96
N ARG A 98 6.03 -4.32 -12.30
CA ARG A 98 5.76 -3.85 -13.66
C ARG A 98 4.98 -2.54 -13.63
N GLU A 99 5.21 -1.74 -14.65
CA GLU A 99 4.33 -0.61 -14.96
C GLU A 99 3.14 -1.13 -15.75
N GLU A 100 1.97 -0.61 -15.40
CA GLU A 100 0.71 -0.98 -15.97
C GLU A 100 0.30 0.15 -16.92
N ASP A 101 -0.16 -0.21 -18.13
CA ASP A 101 -0.71 0.79 -19.07
C ASP A 101 -1.86 1.57 -18.42
N VAL A 102 -1.63 2.87 -18.23
CA VAL A 102 -2.53 3.82 -17.55
C VAL A 102 -3.76 4.15 -18.41
N ASN A 103 -3.74 3.80 -19.69
CA ASN A 103 -4.82 4.11 -20.62
C ASN A 103 -6.07 3.22 -20.42
N LEU A 104 -5.97 2.17 -19.60
CA LEU A 104 -7.10 1.31 -19.28
C LEU A 104 -7.61 1.64 -17.87
N PRO A 105 -8.88 2.08 -17.75
CA PRO A 105 -9.53 2.20 -16.46
C PRO A 105 -9.41 0.89 -15.68
N LEU A 106 -9.18 1.01 -14.38
CA LEU A 106 -9.19 -0.10 -13.43
C LEU A 106 -10.29 -1.17 -13.67
N PRO A 107 -11.57 -0.82 -13.96
CA PRO A 107 -12.64 -1.81 -14.11
C PRO A 107 -12.42 -2.83 -15.24
N ASP A 108 -12.03 -2.40 -16.45
CA ASP A 108 -11.97 -3.29 -17.62
C ASP A 108 -10.82 -4.28 -17.50
N ARG A 109 -9.71 -3.81 -16.91
CA ARG A 109 -8.50 -4.60 -16.77
C ARG A 109 -8.57 -5.62 -15.64
N LEU A 110 -9.10 -5.21 -14.48
CA LEU A 110 -9.23 -6.12 -13.36
C LEU A 110 -10.24 -7.23 -13.65
N GLN A 111 -11.35 -6.90 -14.33
CA GLN A 111 -12.32 -7.89 -14.78
C GLN A 111 -11.72 -8.88 -15.78
N ALA A 112 -10.90 -8.40 -16.73
CA ALA A 112 -10.18 -9.26 -17.67
C ALA A 112 -9.16 -10.17 -16.97
N GLU A 113 -8.43 -9.67 -15.95
CA GLU A 113 -7.50 -10.50 -15.16
C GLU A 113 -8.21 -11.51 -14.25
N ILE A 114 -9.37 -11.16 -13.67
CA ILE A 114 -10.20 -12.08 -12.89
C ILE A 114 -10.81 -13.16 -13.80
N ALA A 115 -11.29 -12.79 -14.99
CA ALA A 115 -11.83 -13.72 -15.97
C ALA A 115 -10.74 -14.65 -16.54
N GLY A 116 -9.52 -14.13 -16.71
CA GLY A 116 -8.33 -14.84 -17.16
C GLY A 116 -7.60 -15.53 -16.02
N LYS A 117 -8.20 -16.58 -15.43
CA LYS A 117 -7.56 -17.49 -14.46
C LYS A 117 -6.07 -17.69 -14.77
N ARG A 118 -5.17 -17.16 -13.93
CA ARG A 118 -3.78 -17.66 -13.95
C ARG A 118 -3.09 -17.88 -12.64
N ASN A 119 -3.57 -17.40 -11.50
CA ASN A 119 -3.07 -17.83 -10.18
C ASN A 119 -4.17 -17.58 -9.14
N ASN A 120 -4.30 -18.46 -8.15
CA ASN A 120 -5.34 -18.50 -7.10
C ASN A 120 -5.43 -17.27 -6.16
N LEU A 121 -4.93 -16.11 -6.59
CA LEU A 121 -5.20 -14.82 -6.00
C LEU A 121 -6.39 -14.19 -6.74
N GLU A 122 -7.60 -14.71 -6.50
CA GLU A 122 -8.77 -13.84 -6.59
C GLU A 122 -8.53 -12.70 -5.60
N LEU A 123 -8.04 -11.58 -6.13
CA LEU A 123 -7.98 -10.32 -5.43
C LEU A 123 -9.45 -10.00 -5.13
N GLY A 124 -9.88 -10.24 -3.89
CA GLY A 124 -11.18 -9.82 -3.35
C GLY A 124 -11.25 -8.30 -3.28
N PHE A 125 -11.14 -7.67 -4.45
CA PHE A 125 -10.94 -6.26 -4.65
C PHE A 125 -12.30 -5.64 -4.96
N ASP A 126 -12.83 -4.91 -3.99
CA ASP A 126 -14.06 -4.16 -4.16
C ASP A 126 -13.71 -2.73 -4.63
N ARG A 127 -13.86 -2.50 -5.95
CA ARG A 127 -13.64 -1.18 -6.57
C ARG A 127 -14.46 -0.10 -5.89
N ASN A 128 -15.72 -0.38 -5.54
CA ASN A 128 -16.62 0.64 -5.01
C ASN A 128 -16.15 1.07 -3.63
N ARG A 129 -15.66 0.14 -2.80
CA ARG A 129 -15.05 0.47 -1.51
C ARG A 129 -13.75 1.24 -1.65
N LEU A 130 -12.90 0.86 -2.59
CA LEU A 130 -11.66 1.59 -2.86
C LEU A 130 -11.95 3.01 -3.37
N MET A 131 -12.88 3.16 -4.33
CA MET A 131 -13.28 4.44 -4.86
C MET A 131 -13.91 5.31 -3.77
N ALA A 132 -14.86 4.77 -3.00
CA ALA A 132 -15.45 5.47 -1.85
C ALA A 132 -14.39 5.88 -0.83
N HIS A 133 -13.36 5.04 -0.63
CA HIS A 133 -12.25 5.39 0.23
C HIS A 133 -11.43 6.55 -0.34
N VAL A 134 -11.00 6.49 -1.60
CA VAL A 134 -10.25 7.59 -2.23
C VAL A 134 -11.09 8.87 -2.22
N GLN A 135 -12.38 8.77 -2.53
CA GLN A 135 -13.33 9.87 -2.47
C GLN A 135 -13.53 10.45 -1.07
N SER A 136 -13.41 9.63 -0.02
CA SER A 136 -13.45 10.13 1.37
C SER A 136 -12.28 11.06 1.71
N VAL A 137 -11.15 10.91 1.01
CA VAL A 137 -9.96 11.76 1.15
C VAL A 137 -9.95 12.88 0.10
N ARG A 138 -10.49 12.60 -1.10
CA ARG A 138 -10.54 13.47 -2.28
C ARG A 138 -11.88 13.33 -2.99
N PRO A 139 -12.92 14.07 -2.57
CA PRO A 139 -14.28 13.93 -3.09
C PRO A 139 -14.42 14.17 -4.60
N ASP A 140 -13.44 14.86 -5.18
CA ASP A 140 -13.32 15.23 -6.58
C ASP A 140 -12.68 14.15 -7.47
N THR A 141 -12.22 13.03 -6.90
CA THR A 141 -11.69 11.90 -7.70
C THR A 141 -12.82 11.16 -8.39
N THR A 142 -12.77 11.10 -9.73
CA THR A 142 -13.76 10.40 -10.55
C THR A 142 -13.26 9.05 -11.06
N GLU A 143 -11.95 8.96 -11.34
CA GLU A 143 -11.33 7.78 -11.93
C GLU A 143 -10.05 7.37 -11.21
N LEU A 144 -9.76 6.07 -11.28
CA LEU A 144 -8.56 5.44 -10.73
C LEU A 144 -7.95 4.53 -11.78
N PHE A 145 -6.64 4.65 -11.95
CA PHE A 145 -5.84 3.89 -12.88
C PHE A 145 -4.75 3.13 -12.12
N ILE A 146 -4.54 1.85 -12.44
CA ILE A 146 -3.34 1.16 -11.92
C ILE A 146 -2.16 1.65 -12.73
N LYS A 147 -1.18 2.23 -12.03
CA LYS A 147 0.09 2.65 -12.62
C LYS A 147 1.17 1.59 -12.48
N ARG A 148 1.25 0.92 -11.32
CA ARG A 148 2.28 -0.09 -11.05
C ARG A 148 1.72 -1.20 -10.17
N ARG A 149 2.28 -2.39 -10.35
CA ARG A 149 2.00 -3.58 -9.55
C ARG A 149 3.31 -4.19 -9.08
N PHE A 150 3.37 -4.51 -7.80
CA PHE A 150 4.48 -5.24 -7.19
C PHE A 150 3.95 -6.43 -6.43
N GLU A 151 4.66 -7.55 -6.45
CA GLU A 151 4.35 -8.70 -5.61
C GLU A 151 5.60 -9.22 -4.93
N TYR A 152 5.43 -9.53 -3.65
CA TYR A 152 6.48 -10.05 -2.78
C TYR A 152 5.96 -11.27 -2.04
N GLU A 153 6.88 -12.19 -1.75
CA GLU A 153 6.67 -13.28 -0.81
C GLU A 153 7.70 -13.17 0.32
N PHE A 154 7.20 -13.08 1.54
CA PHE A 154 7.99 -12.94 2.75
C PHE A 154 8.00 -14.27 3.49
N GLY A 155 9.08 -15.03 3.30
CA GLY A 155 9.40 -16.27 4.02
C GLY A 155 8.39 -17.41 3.83
N ASN A 156 7.63 -17.41 2.73
CA ASN A 156 6.49 -18.31 2.48
C ASN A 156 5.37 -18.19 3.54
N ILE A 157 5.38 -17.12 4.33
CA ILE A 157 4.39 -16.87 5.39
C ILE A 157 3.35 -15.88 4.87
N VAL A 158 3.81 -14.82 4.21
CA VAL A 158 2.97 -13.71 3.73
C VAL A 158 3.32 -13.39 2.29
N SER A 159 2.33 -13.42 1.39
CA SER A 159 2.43 -12.76 0.09
C SER A 159 1.81 -11.37 0.18
N VAL A 160 2.40 -10.39 -0.49
CA VAL A 160 1.86 -9.02 -0.55
C VAL A 160 1.78 -8.58 -2.00
N VAL A 161 0.60 -8.10 -2.41
CA VAL A 161 0.41 -7.41 -3.70
C VAL A 161 0.26 -5.93 -3.43
N MET A 162 1.15 -5.12 -4.00
CA MET A 162 1.14 -3.67 -3.85
C MET A 162 0.75 -3.03 -5.17
N LEU A 163 -0.33 -2.24 -5.15
CA LEU A 163 -0.85 -1.52 -6.29
C LEU A 163 -0.60 -0.03 -6.09
N HIS A 164 0.02 0.58 -7.10
CA HIS A 164 0.09 2.03 -7.22
C HIS A 164 -1.07 2.49 -8.07
N LEU A 165 -1.96 3.27 -7.46
CA LEU A 165 -3.13 3.82 -8.13
C LEU A 165 -2.89 5.30 -8.38
N VAL A 166 -3.16 5.75 -9.60
CA VAL A 166 -3.17 7.16 -9.97
C VAL A 166 -4.62 7.61 -10.10
N CYS A 167 -4.96 8.73 -9.46
CA CYS A 167 -6.22 9.41 -9.76
C CYS A 167 -6.09 10.26 -11.03
N ASP A 168 -7.22 10.65 -11.61
CA ASP A 168 -7.35 11.65 -12.68
C ASP A 168 -6.51 12.93 -12.47
N GLN A 169 -6.27 13.33 -11.22
CA GLN A 169 -5.44 14.49 -10.85
C GLN A 169 -3.92 14.19 -10.81
N GLY A 170 -3.51 12.98 -11.16
CA GLY A 170 -2.11 12.56 -11.22
C GLY A 170 -1.48 12.19 -9.87
N ARG A 171 -2.26 12.12 -8.78
CA ARG A 171 -1.74 11.75 -7.45
C ARG A 171 -1.63 10.24 -7.31
N LEU A 172 -0.58 9.81 -6.61
CA LEU A 172 -0.25 8.39 -6.40
C LEU A 172 -0.75 7.93 -5.02
N HIS A 173 -1.52 6.85 -5.01
CA HIS A 173 -1.97 6.13 -3.83
C HIS A 173 -1.31 4.75 -3.81
N LEU A 174 -0.88 4.31 -2.63
CA LEU A 174 -0.36 2.95 -2.41
C LEU A 174 -1.44 2.10 -1.76
N PHE A 175 -1.70 0.95 -2.35
CA PHE A 175 -2.64 -0.04 -1.84
C PHE A 175 -1.95 -1.39 -1.68
N GLU A 176 -1.90 -1.91 -0.46
CA GLU A 176 -1.20 -3.14 -0.15
C GLU A 176 -2.17 -4.24 0.26
N ILE A 177 -2.06 -5.41 -0.37
CA ILE A 177 -2.98 -6.53 -0.20
C ILE A 177 -2.21 -7.72 0.36
N TYR A 178 -2.48 -8.06 1.61
CA TYR A 178 -1.74 -9.07 2.36
C TYR A 178 -2.43 -10.42 2.33
N HIS A 179 -1.74 -11.46 1.88
CA HIS A 179 -2.19 -12.84 1.91
C HIS A 179 -1.33 -13.68 2.86
N MET A 180 -1.91 -14.14 3.97
CA MET A 180 -1.22 -15.03 4.90
C MET A 180 -1.48 -16.49 4.52
N HIS A 181 -0.41 -17.26 4.28
CA HIS A 181 -0.49 -18.69 3.96
C HIS A 181 -0.83 -19.53 5.20
N ASN A 182 -0.38 -19.11 6.37
CA ASN A 182 -0.62 -19.84 7.61
C ASN A 182 -1.99 -19.47 8.24
N PRO A 183 -2.93 -20.43 8.40
CA PRO A 183 -4.26 -20.17 8.96
C PRO A 183 -4.23 -19.74 10.43
N LEU A 184 -3.27 -20.24 11.22
CA LEU A 184 -3.11 -19.85 12.62
C LEU A 184 -2.67 -18.39 12.72
N LEU A 185 -1.69 -17.97 11.91
CA LEU A 185 -1.25 -16.57 11.88
C LEU A 185 -2.39 -15.65 11.44
N ARG A 186 -3.18 -16.07 10.45
CA ARG A 186 -4.38 -15.35 10.01
C ARG A 186 -5.37 -15.17 11.16
N PHE A 187 -5.62 -16.22 11.95
CA PHE A 187 -6.49 -16.15 13.12
C PHE A 187 -5.94 -15.22 14.20
N LEU A 188 -4.63 -15.28 14.48
CA LEU A 188 -3.98 -14.41 15.46
C LEU A 188 -4.06 -12.94 15.06
N VAL A 189 -3.73 -12.60 13.82
CA VAL A 189 -3.81 -11.22 13.31
C VAL A 189 -5.24 -10.71 13.32
N LYS A 190 -6.22 -11.54 12.94
CA LYS A 190 -7.63 -11.19 13.05
C LYS A 190 -8.01 -10.88 14.50
N SER A 191 -7.66 -11.75 15.43
CA SER A 191 -7.94 -11.57 16.86
C SER A 191 -7.29 -10.31 17.43
N LEU A 192 -6.01 -10.06 17.11
CA LEU A 192 -5.29 -8.85 17.51
C LEU A 192 -5.94 -7.60 16.93
N SER A 193 -6.35 -7.63 15.66
CA SER A 193 -7.01 -6.48 15.03
C SER A 193 -8.34 -6.11 15.70
N THR A 194 -9.09 -7.10 16.21
CA THR A 194 -10.33 -6.89 16.98
C THR A 194 -10.04 -6.29 18.35
N ILE A 195 -8.95 -6.71 19.00
CA ILE A 195 -8.53 -6.19 20.32
C ILE A 195 -7.99 -4.76 20.21
N VAL A 196 -7.31 -4.43 19.11
CA VAL A 196 -6.70 -3.11 18.88
C VAL A 196 -7.70 -2.10 18.28
N ALA A 197 -8.77 -2.57 17.62
CA ALA A 197 -9.83 -1.72 17.07
C ALA A 197 -10.40 -0.65 18.03
N PRO A 198 -10.70 -0.93 19.32
CA PRO A 198 -11.20 0.07 20.26
C PRO A 198 -10.20 1.19 20.60
N PHE A 199 -8.90 1.01 20.34
CA PHE A 199 -7.88 2.04 20.57
C PHE A 199 -7.75 3.06 19.43
N LYS A 200 -8.49 2.90 18.32
CA LYS A 200 -8.55 3.90 17.22
C LYS A 200 -9.27 5.21 17.60
N GLY A 201 -9.80 5.32 18.83
CA GLY A 201 -10.55 6.47 19.34
C GLY A 201 -9.75 7.52 20.13
N ILE A 202 -8.43 7.38 20.31
CA ILE A 202 -7.62 8.42 20.98
C ILE A 202 -7.31 9.53 19.97
N SER A 203 -8.29 10.40 19.74
CA SER A 203 -8.14 11.64 18.99
C SER A 203 -7.31 12.62 19.82
N PHE A 204 -6.08 12.89 19.39
CA PHE A 204 -5.33 14.03 19.94
C PHE A 204 -5.98 15.32 19.44
N PRO A 205 -6.21 16.32 20.31
CA PRO A 205 -6.88 17.55 19.93
C PRO A 205 -6.14 18.21 18.76
N HIS A 206 -6.85 18.30 17.64
CA HIS A 206 -6.40 19.02 16.45
C HIS A 206 -6.10 20.47 16.88
N GLN A 207 -4.82 20.88 16.82
CA GLN A 207 -4.49 22.29 17.00
C GLN A 207 -5.21 23.08 15.92
N LYS A 208 -6.22 23.86 16.32
CA LYS A 208 -6.85 24.86 15.47
C LYS A 208 -5.74 25.78 14.94
N LYS A 209 -5.47 25.72 13.63
CA LYS A 209 -4.74 26.79 12.95
C LYS A 209 -5.45 28.10 13.23
N LYS A 210 -4.83 28.98 14.01
CA LYS A 210 -5.22 30.39 14.08
C LYS A 210 -4.83 31.00 12.74
N ASN A 211 -5.82 31.40 11.95
CA ASN A 211 -5.59 32.29 10.82
C ASN A 211 -5.17 33.64 11.41
N HIS A 212 -3.97 34.09 11.05
CA HIS A 212 -3.50 35.47 11.21
C HIS A 212 -3.49 36.11 9.83
#